data_AF-A0A351GNC5-F1
#
_entry.id   AF-A0A351GNC5-F1
#
_cell.length_a   1.000
_cell.length_b   1.000
_cell.length_c   1.000
_cell.angle_alpha   90.00
_cell.angle_beta   90.00
_cell.angle_gamma   90.00
#
_symmetry.space_group_name_H-M   'P 1'
#
loop_
_entity.id
_entity.type
_entity.pdbx_description
1 polymer ?
#
loop_
_entity_poly.entity_id
_entity_poly.type
_entity_poly.pdbx_seq_one_letter_code
_entity_poly.pdbx_strand_id
1 'polypeptide(L)' 'MDHDRLNSDIIAALLCQFQVLISDICDKHEIPPTALIDRFEKVNARFDNLMNVNETGLIIPHEARPLTA' A
#
# COMPACT_ATOMS: atom_id res chain seq x y z
N MET A 1 -7.82 -7.88 -17.10
CA MET A 1 -7.49 -9.00 -16.20
C MET A 1 -6.22 -8.77 -15.37
N ASP A 2 -5.71 -7.53 -15.25
CA ASP A 2 -4.47 -7.25 -14.47
C ASP A 2 -4.70 -6.68 -13.06
N HIS A 3 -5.92 -6.22 -12.76
CA HIS A 3 -6.23 -5.64 -11.45
C HIS A 3 -6.08 -6.64 -10.31
N ASP A 4 -6.40 -7.92 -10.56
CA ASP A 4 -6.22 -8.99 -9.58
C ASP A 4 -4.75 -9.16 -9.19
N ARG A 5 -3.83 -9.07 -10.15
CA ARG A 5 -2.39 -9.21 -9.89
C ARG A 5 -1.83 -8.03 -9.12
N LEU A 6 -2.19 -6.80 -9.50
CA LEU A 6 -1.84 -5.59 -8.75
C LEU A 6 -2.30 -5.69 -7.29
N ASN A 7 -3.55 -6.10 -7.07
CA ASN A 7 -4.09 -6.25 -5.73
C ASN A 7 -3.36 -7.35 -4.94
N SER A 8 -3.07 -8.49 -5.56
CA SER A 8 -2.31 -9.56 -4.92
C SER A 8 -0.90 -9.12 -4.50
N ASP A 9 -0.16 -8.39 -5.34
CA ASP A 9 1.17 -7.88 -5.00
C ASP A 9 1.13 -6.89 -3.83
N ILE A 10 0.16 -5.96 -3.84
CA ILE A 10 -0.05 -5.00 -2.74
C ILE A 10 -0.36 -5.74 -1.45
N ILE A 11 -1.29 -6.71 -1.48
CA ILE A 11 -1.65 -7.50 -0.29
C ILE A 11 -0.44 -8.28 0.22
N ALA A 12 0.33 -8.91 -0.65
CA ALA A 12 1.53 -9.67 -0.27
C ALA A 12 2.58 -8.78 0.41
N ALA A 13 2.83 -7.58 -0.12
CA ALA A 13 3.73 -6.60 0.47
C ALA A 13 3.27 -6.16 1.87
N LEU A 14 1.97 -5.89 2.04
CA LEU A 14 1.39 -5.54 3.34
C LEU A 14 1.50 -6.67 4.36
N LEU A 15 1.24 -7.91 3.96
CA LEU A 15 1.29 -9.07 4.86
C LEU A 15 2.72 -9.41 5.31
N CYS A 16 3.71 -9.28 4.42
CA CYS A 16 5.09 -9.66 4.73
C CYS A 16 5.91 -8.52 5.34
N GLN A 17 5.69 -7.28 4.90
CA GLN A 17 6.56 -6.14 5.21
C GLN A 17 5.85 -5.02 5.96
N PHE A 18 4.52 -5.06 6.10
CA PHE A 18 3.71 -3.94 6.62
C PHE A 18 3.94 -2.62 5.89
N GLN A 19 4.45 -2.68 4.66
CA GLN A 19 4.70 -1.52 3.80
C GLN A 19 4.56 -1.90 2.33
N VAL A 20 4.25 -0.92 1.50
CA VAL A 20 4.22 -1.02 0.04
C VAL A 20 5.04 0.13 -0.52
N LEU A 21 6.07 -0.18 -1.30
CA LEU A 21 6.88 0.81 -2.00
C LEU A 21 6.27 1.09 -3.37
N ILE A 22 6.15 2.36 -3.73
CA ILE A 22 5.63 2.80 -5.03
C ILE A 22 6.49 2.25 -6.17
N SER A 23 7.81 2.32 -6.05
CA SER A 23 8.76 1.80 -7.05
C SER A 23 8.48 0.35 -7.40
N ASP A 24 8.34 -0.50 -6.37
CA ASP A 24 8.19 -1.95 -6.54
C ASP A 24 6.91 -2.33 -7.29
N ILE A 25 5.86 -1.52 -7.14
CA ILE A 25 4.58 -1.74 -7.81
C ILE A 25 4.57 -1.09 -9.20
N CYS A 26 5.04 0.15 -9.32
CA CYS A 26 5.09 0.87 -10.59
C CYS A 26 5.96 0.17 -11.62
N ASP A 27 7.12 -0.37 -11.21
CA ASP A 27 8.04 -1.08 -12.11
C ASP A 27 7.44 -2.41 -12.61
N LYS A 28 6.57 -3.05 -11.82
CA LYS A 28 5.94 -4.34 -12.16
C LYS A 28 4.66 -4.19 -12.98
N HIS A 29 3.91 -3.12 -12.76
CA HIS A 29 2.53 -2.96 -13.28
C HIS A 29 2.39 -1.79 -14.27
N GLU A 30 3.47 -1.08 -14.59
CA GLU A 30 3.49 0.08 -15.52
C GLU A 30 2.44 1.15 -15.19
N ILE A 31 2.12 1.32 -13.90
CA ILE A 31 1.16 2.32 -13.43
C ILE A 31 1.85 3.61 -12.98
N PRO A 32 1.22 4.78 -13.18
CA PRO A 32 1.80 6.04 -12.71
C PRO A 32 1.81 6.10 -11.17
N PRO A 33 2.93 6.56 -10.56
CA PRO A 33 3.06 6.72 -9.11
C PRO A 33 1.91 7.48 -8.45
N THR A 34 1.46 8.56 -9.09
CA THR A 34 0.40 9.43 -8.58
C THR A 34 -0.93 8.72 -8.44
N ALA A 35 -1.26 7.79 -9.34
CA ALA A 35 -2.50 7.01 -9.26
C ALA A 35 -2.47 6.01 -8.09
N LEU A 36 -1.29 5.47 -7.78
CA LEU A 36 -1.11 4.54 -6.67
C LEU A 36 -1.15 5.27 -5.32
N ILE A 37 -0.53 6.44 -5.22
CA ILE A 37 -0.59 7.31 -4.03
C ILE A 37 -2.04 7.75 -3.77
N ASP A 38 -2.74 8.27 -4.78
CA ASP A 38 -4.16 8.69 -4.64
C ASP A 38 -5.04 7.53 -4.17
N ARG A 39 -4.78 6.32 -4.65
CA ARG A 39 -5.46 5.11 -4.16
C ARG A 39 -5.14 4.84 -2.69
N PHE A 40 -3.89 4.94 -2.27
CA PHE A 40 -3.50 4.74 -0.87
C PHE A 40 -4.10 5.79 0.06
N GLU A 41 -4.10 7.06 -0.33
CA GLU A 41 -4.75 8.17 0.40
C GLU A 41 -6.25 7.89 0.61
N LYS A 42 -6.96 7.49 -0.45
CA LYS A 42 -8.40 7.13 -0.37
C LYS A 42 -8.68 5.98 0.59
N VAL A 43 -7.78 5.00 0.65
CA VAL A 43 -7.90 3.87 1.57
C VAL A 43 -7.55 4.34 2.98
N ASN A 44 -6.50 5.13 3.16
CA ASN A 44 -6.10 5.66 4.46
C ASN A 44 -7.19 6.48 5.14
N ALA A 45 -7.90 7.31 4.36
CA ALA A 45 -9.06 8.05 4.85
C ALA A 45 -10.19 7.15 5.37
N ARG A 46 -10.31 5.90 4.91
CA ARG A 46 -11.29 4.91 5.41
C ARG A 46 -10.85 4.19 6.69
N PHE A 47 -9.57 4.29 7.03
CA PHE A 47 -8.99 3.74 8.25
C PHE A 47 -8.54 4.86 9.19
N ASP A 48 -9.29 5.97 9.25
CA ASP A 48 -9.05 7.10 10.15
C ASP A 48 -7.60 7.66 10.08
N ASN A 49 -6.96 7.58 8.91
CA ASN A 49 -5.57 7.99 8.68
C ASN A 49 -4.54 7.26 9.59
N LEU A 50 -4.83 6.02 9.95
CA LEU A 50 -3.94 5.18 10.77
C LEU A 50 -2.67 4.71 10.03
N MET A 51 -2.62 4.82 8.70
CA MET A 51 -1.43 4.47 7.90
C MET A 51 -0.66 5.73 7.51
N ASN A 52 0.64 5.58 7.32
CA ASN A 52 1.48 6.63 6.78
C ASN A 52 1.58 6.47 5.27
N VAL A 53 0.97 7.39 4.53
CA VAL A 53 1.07 7.46 3.08
C VAL A 53 1.92 8.67 2.70
N ASN A 54 2.89 8.47 1.80
CA ASN A 54 3.77 9.52 1.30
C ASN A 54 4.25 9.15 -0.12
N GLU A 55 5.17 9.96 -0.67
CA GLU A 55 5.71 9.80 -2.03
C GLU A 55 6.45 8.47 -2.26
N THR A 56 6.95 7.81 -1.20
CA THR A 56 7.62 6.52 -1.29
C THR A 56 6.64 5.35 -1.19
N GLY A 57 5.45 5.57 -0.61
CA GLY A 57 4.34 4.62 -0.60
C GLY A 57 3.53 4.61 0.67
N LEU A 58 3.08 3.42 1.08
CA LEU A 58 2.20 3.22 2.23
C LEU A 58 2.92 2.36 3.27
N ILE A 59 2.89 2.80 4.53
CA ILE A 59 3.47 2.10 5.67
C ILE A 59 2.40 1.96 6.75
N ILE A 60 2.21 0.74 7.27
CA ILE A 60 1.40 0.49 8.46
C ILE A 60 2.31 0.68 9.69
N PRO A 61 2.09 1.74 10.50
CA PRO A 61 2.88 1.98 11.70
C PRO A 61 2.66 0.86 12.72
N HIS A 62 3.65 0.62 13.58
CA HIS A 62 3.64 -0.51 14.52
C HIS A 62 2.38 -0.55 15.40
N GLU A 63 1.89 0.62 15.84
CA GLU A 63 0.67 0.76 16.63
C GLU A 63 -0.61 0.31 15.93
N ALA A 64 -0.64 0.39 14.59
CA ALA A 64 -1.77 -0.02 13.76
C ALA A 64 -1.64 -1.46 13.25
N ARG A 65 -0.55 -2.16 13.56
CA ARG A 65 -0.38 -3.57 13.19
C ARG A 65 -1.29 -4.42 14.06
N PRO A 66 -1.90 -5.48 13.50
CA PRO A 66 -2.66 -6.43 14.31
C PRO A 66 -1.78 -6.92 15.45
N LEU A 67 -2.33 -6.89 16.67
CA LEU A 67 -1.68 -7.45 17.86
C LEU A 67 -1.39 -8.93 17.58
N THR A 68 -0.15 -9.24 17.19
CA THR A 68 0.38 -10.58 17.36
C THR A 68 0.47 -10.80 18.87
N ALA A 69 -0.58 -11.41 19.42
CA ALA A 69 -0.56 -11.97 20.77
C ALA A 69 0.56 -13.01 20.92
#